data_AF-A0A6P0RD06-F1
#
_entry.id   AF-A0A6P0RD06-F1
#
_cell.length_a   1.000
_cell.length_b   1.000
_cell.length_c   1.000
_cell.angle_alpha   90.00
_cell.angle_beta   90.00
_cell.angle_gamma   90.00
#
_symmetry.space_group_name_H-M   'P 1'
#
loop_
_entity.id
_entity.type
_entity.pdbx_description
1 polymer ?
#
loop_
_entity_poly.entity_id
_entity_poly.type
_entity_poly.pdbx_seq_one_letter_code
_entity_poly.pdbx_strand_id
1 'polypeptide(L)'
;MEAIALQNLFLRAVYERDNLSIEELSKHIKAPHNLTPAESLAIYQNNVVGNLSNTLASIYPVCSQLVGEKFFDATALKFINQFPCLSPDLGDYGEEFPDFLANFEPVKHLP
;
A
#
# COMPACT_ATOMS: atom_id res chain seq x y z
N MET A 1 11.49 -12.36 20.91
CA MET A 1 10.32 -11.55 20.50
C MET A 1 9.11 -12.45 20.54
N GLU A 2 8.02 -12.04 21.18
CA GLU A 2 6.75 -12.79 21.15
C GLU A 2 6.12 -12.70 19.76
N ALA A 3 5.29 -13.67 19.38
CA ALA A 3 4.71 -13.76 18.04
C ALA A 3 3.88 -12.51 17.66
N ILE A 4 3.11 -11.97 18.61
CA ILE A 4 2.28 -10.77 18.40
C ILE A 4 3.16 -9.52 18.18
N ALA A 5 4.26 -9.39 18.92
CA ALA A 5 5.19 -8.28 18.76
C ALA A 5 5.85 -8.30 17.37
N LEU A 6 6.23 -9.48 16.88
CA LEU A 6 6.78 -9.64 15.53
C LEU A 6 5.75 -9.33 14.45
N GLN A 7 4.49 -9.74 14.63
CA GLN A 7 3.42 -9.44 13.69
C GLN A 7 3.15 -7.94 13.60
N ASN A 8 3.08 -7.25 14.74
CA ASN A 8 2.91 -5.79 14.76
C ASN A 8 4.10 -5.07 14.12
N LEU A 9 5.32 -5.51 14.43
CA LEU A 9 6.52 -4.99 13.80
C LEU A 9 6.50 -5.17 12.27
N PHE A 10 6.07 -6.34 11.80
CA PHE A 10 5.92 -6.63 10.38
C PHE A 10 4.89 -5.71 9.71
N LEU A 11 3.70 -5.57 10.30
CA LEU A 11 2.64 -4.71 9.76
C LEU A 11 3.11 -3.25 9.63
N ARG A 12 3.76 -2.70 10.67
CA ARG A 12 4.30 -1.33 10.63
C ARG A 12 5.38 -1.18 9.57
N ALA A 13 6.35 -2.08 9.53
CA ALA A 13 7.41 -2.04 8.55
C ALA A 13 6.87 -2.13 7.11
N VAL A 14 5.83 -2.92 6.85
CA VAL A 14 5.27 -3.09 5.51
C VAL A 14 4.37 -1.92 5.09
N TYR A 15 3.47 -1.48 5.98
CA TYR A 15 2.39 -0.55 5.64
C TYR A 15 2.62 0.89 6.11
N GLU A 16 3.22 1.11 7.29
CA GLU A 16 3.61 2.45 7.75
C GLU A 16 4.96 2.89 7.16
N ARG A 17 5.80 1.93 6.76
CA ARG A 17 7.13 2.14 6.16
C ARG A 17 8.04 3.04 6.99
N ASP A 18 7.93 2.97 8.31
CA ASP A 18 8.79 3.75 9.20
C ASP A 18 10.19 3.13 9.33
N ASN A 19 11.22 3.98 9.38
CA ASN A 19 12.62 3.53 9.36
C ASN A 19 12.99 2.65 10.56
N LEU A 20 12.40 2.90 11.73
CA LEU A 20 12.70 2.14 12.95
C LEU A 20 12.18 0.71 12.84
N SER A 21 10.94 0.53 12.37
CA SER A 21 10.36 -0.80 12.14
C SER A 21 11.08 -1.54 11.01
N ILE A 22 11.50 -0.84 9.95
CA ILE A 22 12.30 -1.44 8.86
C ILE A 22 13.64 -1.97 9.37
N GLU A 23 14.37 -1.16 10.15
CA GLU A 23 15.66 -1.56 10.71
C GLU A 23 15.52 -2.75 11.65
N GLU A 24 14.52 -2.72 12.54
CA GLU A 24 14.30 -3.79 13.51
C GLU A 24 13.82 -5.08 12.82
N LEU A 25 12.88 -4.99 11.87
CA LEU A 25 12.42 -6.16 11.12
C LEU A 25 13.54 -6.75 10.25
N SER A 26 14.43 -5.92 9.70
CA SER A 26 15.56 -6.37 8.88
C SER A 26 16.47 -7.37 9.61
N LYS A 27 16.56 -7.30 10.94
CA LYS A 27 17.32 -8.26 11.77
C LYS A 27 16.69 -9.67 11.76
N HIS A 28 15.44 -9.80 11.34
CA HIS A 28 14.66 -11.02 11.35
C HIS A 28 14.38 -11.60 9.95
N ILE A 29 14.73 -10.86 8.88
CA ILE A 29 14.53 -11.29 7.49
C ILE A 29 15.72 -12.12 7.00
N LYS A 30 15.45 -13.28 6.41
CA LYS A 30 16.44 -14.07 5.68
C LYS A 30 16.41 -13.67 4.20
N ALA A 31 17.32 -12.79 3.81
CA ALA A 31 17.45 -12.34 2.44
C ALA A 31 18.19 -13.38 1.56
N PRO A 32 17.91 -13.42 0.24
CA PRO A 32 18.72 -14.19 -0.70
C PRO A 32 20.12 -13.59 -0.83
N HIS A 33 21.08 -14.37 -1.36
CA HIS A 33 22.51 -14.00 -1.37
C HIS A 33 22.86 -12.69 -2.09
N ASN A 34 21.99 -12.20 -2.97
CA ASN A 34 22.21 -10.99 -3.77
C ASN A 34 21.46 -9.75 -3.25
N LEU A 35 20.76 -9.85 -2.12
CA LEU A 35 20.00 -8.76 -1.52
C LEU A 35 20.27 -8.68 -0.02
N THR A 36 20.23 -7.46 0.50
CA THR A 36 20.11 -7.22 1.92
C THR A 36 18.67 -7.50 2.41
N PRO A 37 18.48 -7.74 3.71
CA PRO A 37 17.16 -7.77 4.34
C PRO A 37 16.29 -6.56 4.01
N ALA A 38 16.87 -5.37 4.07
CA ALA A 38 16.16 -4.11 3.78
C ALA A 38 15.75 -4.01 2.30
N GLU A 39 16.61 -4.41 1.36
CA GLU A 39 16.25 -4.45 -0.07
C GLU A 39 15.15 -5.48 -0.36
N SER A 40 15.21 -6.65 0.28
CA SER A 40 14.17 -7.68 0.16
C SER A 40 12.83 -7.18 0.67
N LEU A 41 12.83 -6.47 1.80
CA LEU A 41 11.64 -5.83 2.36
C LEU A 41 11.11 -4.72 1.45
N ALA A 42 11.98 -3.87 0.89
CA ALA A 42 11.59 -2.81 -0.03
C ALA A 42 10.90 -3.35 -1.29
N ILE A 43 11.42 -4.45 -1.86
CA ILE A 43 10.77 -5.15 -2.98
C ILE A 43 9.38 -5.65 -2.56
N TYR A 44 9.26 -6.27 -1.39
CA TYR A 44 7.97 -6.74 -0.88
C TYR A 44 6.98 -5.58 -0.66
N GLN A 45 7.42 -4.48 -0.04
CA GLN A 45 6.62 -3.26 0.14
C GLN A 45 6.14 -2.69 -1.21
N ASN A 46 6.96 -2.73 -2.25
CA ASN A 46 6.57 -2.31 -3.60
C ASN A 46 5.49 -3.22 -4.19
N ASN A 47 5.62 -4.54 -4.03
CA ASN A 47 4.59 -5.48 -4.45
C ASN A 47 3.26 -5.26 -3.70
N VAL A 48 3.31 -4.95 -2.40
CA VAL A 48 2.13 -4.59 -1.61
C VAL A 48 1.43 -3.38 -2.23
N VAL A 49 2.17 -2.30 -2.52
CA VAL A 49 1.58 -1.11 -3.17
C VAL A 49 1.00 -1.43 -4.55
N GLY A 50 1.68 -2.23 -5.36
CA GLY A 50 1.15 -2.68 -6.65
C GLY A 50 -0.14 -3.49 -6.51
N ASN A 51 -0.21 -4.40 -5.54
CA ASN A 51 -1.41 -5.18 -5.25
C ASN A 51 -2.57 -4.29 -4.77
N LEU A 52 -2.31 -3.31 -3.90
CA LEU A 52 -3.33 -2.35 -3.46
C LEU A 52 -3.84 -1.50 -4.63
N SER A 53 -2.96 -1.05 -5.52
CA SER A 53 -3.37 -0.32 -6.73
C SER A 53 -4.26 -1.16 -7.65
N ASN A 54 -3.86 -2.41 -7.90
CA ASN A 54 -4.65 -3.35 -8.70
C ASN A 54 -6.00 -3.69 -8.05
N THR A 55 -6.03 -3.76 -6.72
CA THR A 55 -7.27 -3.98 -5.95
C THR A 55 -8.22 -2.80 -6.14
N LEU A 56 -7.74 -1.56 -5.99
CA LEU A 56 -8.55 -0.36 -6.25
C LEU A 56 -9.05 -0.31 -7.70
N ALA A 57 -8.23 -0.65 -8.69
CA ALA A 57 -8.66 -0.71 -10.08
C ALA A 57 -9.74 -1.77 -10.33
N SER A 58 -9.70 -2.88 -9.58
CA SER A 58 -10.70 -3.95 -9.65
C SER A 58 -12.01 -3.58 -8.97
N ILE A 59 -11.97 -2.80 -7.88
CA ILE A 59 -13.15 -2.29 -7.16
C ILE A 59 -13.81 -1.14 -7.94
N TYR A 60 -12.99 -0.27 -8.56
CA TYR A 60 -13.42 0.95 -9.25
C TYR A 60 -13.09 0.96 -10.75
N PRO A 61 -13.51 -0.07 -11.53
CA PRO A 61 -13.12 -0.20 -12.94
C PRO A 61 -13.66 0.94 -13.82
N VAL A 62 -14.85 1.46 -13.50
CA VAL A 62 -15.45 2.59 -14.24
C VAL A 62 -14.68 3.89 -13.99
N CYS A 63 -14.24 4.13 -12.75
CA CYS A 63 -13.41 5.29 -12.43
C CYS A 63 -12.08 5.24 -13.19
N SER A 64 -11.42 4.07 -13.24
CA SER A 64 -10.21 3.86 -14.03
C SER A 64 -10.42 4.15 -15.51
N GLN A 65 -11.52 3.67 -16.10
CA GLN A 65 -11.87 3.93 -17.50
C GLN A 65 -12.15 5.42 -17.77
N LEU A 66 -12.77 6.12 -16.83
CA LEU A 66 -13.14 7.53 -16.99
C LEU A 66 -11.91 8.45 -17.02
N VAL A 67 -10.95 8.23 -16.12
CA VAL A 67 -9.77 9.09 -15.97
C VAL A 67 -8.55 8.58 -16.75
N GLY A 68 -8.59 7.32 -17.18
CA GLY A 68 -7.48 6.60 -17.81
C GLY A 68 -6.53 5.97 -16.79
N GLU A 69 -6.01 4.79 -17.14
CA GLU A 69 -5.20 3.92 -16.26
C GLU A 69 -4.03 4.66 -15.59
N LYS A 70 -3.24 5.41 -16.37
CA LYS A 70 -2.07 6.13 -15.83
C LYS A 70 -2.44 7.15 -14.75
N PHE A 71 -3.57 7.83 -14.93
CA PHE A 71 -4.05 8.81 -13.96
C PHE A 71 -4.62 8.10 -12.75
N PHE A 72 -5.37 7.01 -12.97
CA PHE A 72 -5.91 6.18 -11.90
C PHE A 72 -4.79 5.62 -11.02
N ASP A 73 -3.74 5.06 -11.60
CA ASP A 73 -2.58 4.52 -10.87
C ASP A 73 -1.90 5.61 -10.03
N ALA A 74 -1.68 6.79 -10.59
CA ALA A 74 -1.10 7.91 -9.84
C ALA A 74 -2.00 8.36 -8.68
N THR A 75 -3.32 8.29 -8.86
CA THR A 75 -4.32 8.62 -7.84
C THR A 75 -4.39 7.55 -6.74
N ALA A 76 -4.37 6.28 -7.12
CA ALA A 76 -4.31 5.14 -6.22
C ALA A 76 -3.05 5.19 -5.35
N LEU A 77 -1.88 5.51 -5.93
CA LEU A 77 -0.65 5.71 -5.16
C LEU A 77 -0.77 6.83 -4.12
N LYS A 78 -1.45 7.94 -4.45
CA LYS A 78 -1.69 9.01 -3.47
C LYS A 78 -2.62 8.55 -2.35
N PHE A 79 -3.69 7.85 -2.69
CA PHE A 79 -4.60 7.27 -1.72
C PHE A 79 -3.89 6.28 -0.79
N ILE A 80 -3.13 5.33 -1.33
CA ILE A 80 -2.40 4.30 -0.55
C ILE A 80 -1.44 4.95 0.46
N ASN A 81 -0.77 6.05 0.09
CA ASN A 81 0.12 6.76 1.00
C ASN A 81 -0.60 7.50 2.13
N GLN A 82 -1.86 7.92 1.91
CA GLN A 82 -2.66 8.63 2.90
C GLN A 82 -3.51 7.68 3.76
N PHE A 83 -3.92 6.54 3.20
CA PHE A 83 -4.76 5.52 3.82
C PHE A 83 -4.02 4.16 3.76
N PRO A 84 -3.00 3.94 4.61
CA PRO A 84 -2.26 2.69 4.61
C PRO A 84 -3.17 1.53 5.02
N CYS A 85 -3.01 0.38 4.38
CA CYS A 85 -3.75 -0.84 4.71
C CYS A 85 -3.21 -1.42 6.04
N LEU A 86 -3.97 -1.38 7.12
CA LEU A 86 -3.55 -1.94 8.42
C LEU A 86 -4.10 -3.36 8.67
N SER A 87 -4.84 -3.91 7.71
CA SER A 87 -5.48 -5.22 7.78
C SER A 87 -4.89 -6.17 6.73
N PRO A 88 -4.73 -7.47 7.04
CA PRO A 88 -4.41 -8.47 6.02
C PRO A 88 -5.59 -8.78 5.09
N ASP A 89 -6.81 -8.41 5.47
CA ASP A 89 -8.00 -8.54 4.62
C ASP A 89 -8.17 -7.30 3.75
N LEU A 90 -8.09 -7.50 2.43
CA LEU A 90 -8.26 -6.44 1.43
C LEU A 90 -9.73 -6.24 1.03
N GLY A 91 -10.66 -7.06 1.52
CA GLY A 91 -12.08 -6.99 1.15
C GLY A 91 -12.69 -5.60 1.38
N ASP A 92 -12.26 -4.92 2.45
CA ASP A 92 -12.72 -3.57 2.81
C ASP A 92 -11.73 -2.47 2.35
N TYR A 93 -10.59 -2.85 1.76
CA TYR A 93 -9.58 -1.88 1.38
C TYR A 93 -10.04 -1.05 0.19
N GLY A 94 -10.21 0.26 0.41
CA GLY A 94 -10.71 1.20 -0.58
C GLY A 94 -12.09 1.76 -0.25
N GLU A 95 -12.68 1.44 0.90
CA GLU A 95 -13.93 2.06 1.39
C GLU A 95 -13.85 3.59 1.42
N GLU A 96 -12.70 4.14 1.83
CA GLU A 96 -12.44 5.59 1.90
C GLU A 96 -12.12 6.23 0.51
N PHE A 97 -11.99 5.42 -0.54
CA PHE A 97 -11.57 5.91 -1.85
C PHE A 97 -12.57 6.90 -2.49
N PRO A 98 -13.90 6.70 -2.42
CA PRO A 98 -14.87 7.66 -2.97
C PRO A 98 -14.78 9.02 -2.27
N ASP A 99 -14.70 9.03 -0.94
CA ASP A 99 -14.57 10.27 -0.15
C ASP A 99 -13.23 10.97 -0.40
N PHE A 100 -12.16 10.19 -0.60
CA PHE A 100 -10.88 10.73 -1.07
C PHE A 100 -11.03 11.41 -2.44
N LEU A 101 -11.64 10.77 -3.42
CA LEU A 101 -11.83 11.33 -4.77
C LEU A 101 -12.71 12.59 -4.75
N ALA A 102 -13.75 12.62 -3.93
CA ALA A 102 -14.63 13.79 -3.77
C ALA A 102 -13.87 15.05 -3.28
N ASN A 103 -12.76 14.85 -2.57
CA ASN A 103 -11.90 15.92 -2.08
C ASN A 103 -10.61 16.09 -2.90
N PHE A 104 -10.38 15.25 -3.90
CA PHE A 104 -9.18 15.29 -4.73
C PHE A 104 -9.38 16.26 -5.90
N GLU A 105 -8.84 17.48 -5.75
CA GLU A 105 -9.00 18.59 -6.71
C GLU A 105 -8.87 18.20 -8.19
N PRO A 106 -7.91 17.34 -8.61
CA PRO A 106 -7.79 16.92 -10.01
C PRO A 106 -9.03 16.22 -10.62
N VAL A 107 -9.90 15.59 -9.81
CA VAL A 107 -11.08 14.85 -10.28
C VAL A 107 -12.39 15.32 -9.66
N LYS A 108 -12.34 16.27 -8.74
CA LYS A 108 -13.50 16.81 -8.00
C LYS A 108 -14.65 17.34 -8.88
N HIS A 109 -14.35 17.69 -10.13
CA HIS A 109 -15.32 18.20 -11.10
C HIS A 109 -16.04 17.11 -11.90
N LEU A 110 -15.62 15.85 -11.76
CA LEU A 110 -16.26 14.70 -12.41
C LEU A 110 -17.55 14.31 -11.64
N PRO A 111 -18.55 13.75 -12.34
CA PRO A 111 -19.84 13.39 -11.75
C PRO A 111 -19.78 12.21 -10.77
#